data_AF-A0A929NTL3-F1
#
_entry.id   AF-A0A929NTL3-F1
#
_cell.length_a   1.000
_cell.length_b   1.000
_cell.length_c   1.000
_cell.angle_alpha   90.00
_cell.angle_beta   90.00
_cell.angle_gamma   90.00
#
_symmetry.space_group_name_H-M   'P 1'
#
loop_
_entity.id
_entity.type
_entity.pdbx_description
1 polymer ?
#
loop_
_entity_poly.entity_id
_entity_poly.type
_entity_poly.pdbx_seq_one_letter_code
_entity_poly.pdbx_strand_id
1 'polypeptide(L)'
;MTPGARVAAAVELLDAVEADWTRPVDALVAGWFRKRRYAGGGDRRSIQAILYAVLRRRAQIDWWLEAAGHPTVSRGRAIAALMLGEGWGEADLNAAFDGGQYRPAPLDEGERALAGSLAGKGFDDPAQPVHVRGNIPAWMEDEFRAALGDSLETELAALMREAPVDLRINSLKTTREAVADLLAAT
;
A
#
# COMPACT_ATOMS: atom_id res chain seq x y z
N MET A 1 -10.06 -15.96 -4.34
CA MET A 1 -10.95 -14.81 -4.59
C MET A 1 -10.65 -14.22 -5.97
N THR A 2 -11.63 -13.57 -6.62
CA THR A 2 -11.38 -12.80 -7.86
C THR A 2 -10.57 -11.53 -7.55
N PRO A 3 -9.93 -10.90 -8.55
CA PRO A 3 -9.23 -9.62 -8.36
C PRO A 3 -10.12 -8.54 -7.71
N GLY A 4 -11.33 -8.32 -8.23
CA GLY A 4 -12.27 -7.37 -7.64
C GLY A 4 -12.63 -7.69 -6.18
N ALA A 5 -12.80 -8.96 -5.82
CA ALA A 5 -13.07 -9.34 -4.44
C ALA A 5 -11.88 -9.08 -3.50
N ARG A 6 -10.65 -9.17 -4.01
CA ARG A 6 -9.44 -8.79 -3.26
C ARG A 6 -9.36 -7.28 -3.07
N VAL A 7 -9.73 -6.49 -4.09
CA VAL A 7 -9.81 -5.03 -3.98
C VAL A 7 -10.86 -4.62 -2.95
N ALA A 8 -12.07 -5.18 -3.01
CA ALA A 8 -13.13 -4.92 -2.02
C ALA A 8 -12.66 -5.21 -0.58
N ALA A 9 -12.02 -6.36 -0.38
CA ALA A 9 -11.45 -6.76 0.89
C ALA A 9 -10.31 -5.83 1.37
N ALA A 10 -9.47 -5.35 0.45
CA ALA A 10 -8.41 -4.39 0.77
C ALA A 10 -8.97 -3.03 1.18
N VAL A 11 -10.01 -2.54 0.52
CA VAL A 11 -10.72 -1.30 0.91
C VAL A 11 -11.33 -1.44 2.31
N GLU A 12 -12.01 -2.57 2.58
CA GLU A 12 -12.57 -2.83 3.92
C GLU A 12 -11.48 -2.91 5.00
N LEU A 13 -10.33 -3.50 4.68
CA LEU A 13 -9.19 -3.58 5.59
C LEU A 13 -8.55 -2.19 5.81
N LEU A 14 -8.43 -1.38 4.77
CA LEU A 14 -7.99 0.02 4.87
C LEU A 14 -8.92 0.81 5.79
N ASP A 15 -10.24 0.71 5.61
CA ASP A 15 -11.22 1.37 6.49
C ASP A 15 -11.07 0.94 7.95
N ALA A 16 -10.81 -0.35 8.19
CA ALA A 16 -10.57 -0.88 9.53
C ALA A 16 -9.27 -0.34 10.16
N VAL A 17 -8.25 -0.05 9.35
CA VAL A 17 -7.00 0.59 9.80
C VAL A 17 -7.22 2.09 10.05
N GLU A 18 -7.91 2.79 9.15
CA GLU A 18 -8.20 4.22 9.30
C GLU A 18 -9.03 4.52 10.55
N ALA A 19 -9.93 3.60 10.91
CA ALA A 19 -10.76 3.71 12.11
C ALA A 19 -9.95 3.53 13.42
N ASP A 20 -8.73 3.00 13.38
CA ASP A 20 -7.95 2.71 14.57
C ASP A 20 -6.43 2.77 14.34
N TRP A 21 -5.86 3.95 14.53
CA TRP A 21 -4.42 4.19 14.52
C TRP A 21 -3.71 3.90 15.85
N THR A 22 -4.44 3.42 16.88
CA THR A 22 -3.85 3.17 18.21
C THR A 22 -3.11 1.84 18.29
N ARG A 23 -3.37 0.93 17.35
CA ARG A 23 -2.76 -0.39 17.30
C ARG A 23 -1.82 -0.50 16.10
N PRO A 24 -0.73 -1.29 16.21
CA PRO A 24 0.10 -1.62 15.07
C PRO A 24 -0.73 -2.26 13.95
N VAL A 25 -0.50 -1.82 12.71
CA VAL A 25 -1.24 -2.29 11.52
C VAL A 25 -1.19 -3.82 11.41
N ASP A 26 -0.03 -4.44 11.65
CA ASP A 26 0.12 -5.90 11.58
C ASP A 26 -0.83 -6.64 12.54
N ALA A 27 -1.07 -6.08 13.72
CA ALA A 27 -2.00 -6.66 14.70
C ALA A 27 -3.47 -6.54 14.23
N LEU A 28 -3.81 -5.41 13.60
CA LEU A 28 -5.12 -5.20 12.97
C LEU A 28 -5.33 -6.17 11.82
N VAL A 29 -4.36 -6.28 10.92
CA VAL A 29 -4.35 -7.20 9.78
C VAL A 29 -4.54 -8.64 10.25
N ALA A 30 -3.75 -9.08 11.23
CA ALA A 30 -3.87 -10.43 11.79
C ALA A 30 -5.26 -10.68 12.41
N GLY A 31 -5.80 -9.70 13.15
CA GLY A 31 -7.15 -9.78 13.72
C GLY A 31 -8.26 -9.82 12.67
N TRP A 32 -8.10 -9.04 11.60
CA TRP A 32 -9.06 -8.94 10.50
C TRP A 32 -9.12 -10.26 9.71
N PHE A 33 -7.97 -10.88 9.42
CA PHE A 33 -7.91 -12.17 8.73
C PHE A 33 -8.35 -13.37 9.58
N ARG A 34 -8.18 -13.34 10.91
CA ARG A 34 -8.68 -14.41 11.80
C ARG A 34 -10.19 -14.61 11.64
N LYS A 35 -10.94 -13.54 11.38
CA LYS A 35 -12.39 -13.55 11.16
C LYS A 35 -12.78 -13.99 9.74
N ARG A 36 -11.83 -14.07 8.80
CA ARG A 36 -12.04 -14.34 7.37
C ARG A 36 -11.26 -15.57 6.92
N ARG A 37 -11.63 -16.74 7.47
CA ARG A 37 -10.96 -18.03 7.19
C ARG A 37 -11.06 -18.48 5.73
N TYR A 38 -12.03 -17.95 4.98
CA TYR A 38 -12.19 -18.22 3.55
C TYR A 38 -11.05 -17.66 2.68
N ALA A 39 -10.32 -16.65 3.16
CA ALA A 39 -9.20 -16.08 2.42
C ALA A 39 -7.98 -17.01 2.53
N GLY A 40 -7.65 -17.68 1.41
CA GLY A 40 -6.46 -18.52 1.29
C GLY A 40 -5.17 -17.69 1.23
N GLY A 41 -4.01 -18.35 1.28
CA GLY A 41 -2.70 -17.68 1.35
C GLY A 41 -2.45 -16.66 0.22
N GLY A 42 -2.82 -17.00 -1.03
CA GLY A 42 -2.68 -16.08 -2.16
C GLY A 42 -3.62 -14.87 -2.09
N ASP A 43 -4.83 -15.05 -1.58
CA ASP A 43 -5.78 -13.95 -1.38
C ASP A 43 -5.27 -13.02 -0.28
N ARG A 44 -4.79 -13.57 0.85
CA ARG A 44 -4.21 -12.78 1.94
C ARG A 44 -3.00 -11.97 1.49
N ARG A 45 -2.13 -12.55 0.66
CA ARG A 45 -0.99 -11.82 0.07
C ARG A 45 -1.47 -10.65 -0.80
N SER A 46 -2.41 -10.91 -1.70
CA SER A 46 -2.93 -9.87 -2.61
C SER A 46 -3.60 -8.71 -1.86
N ILE A 47 -4.40 -9.02 -0.84
CA ILE A 47 -5.09 -8.01 -0.03
C ILE A 47 -4.08 -7.15 0.76
N GLN A 48 -3.06 -7.79 1.37
CA GLN A 48 -2.00 -7.07 2.09
C GLN A 48 -1.14 -6.24 1.15
N ALA A 49 -0.85 -6.72 -0.06
CA ALA A 49 -0.08 -5.97 -1.04
C ALA A 49 -0.75 -4.62 -1.34
N ILE A 50 -2.07 -4.60 -1.57
CA ILE A 50 -2.83 -3.35 -1.78
C ILE A 50 -2.78 -2.45 -0.53
N LEU A 51 -3.02 -3.02 0.66
CA LEU A 51 -2.96 -2.27 1.92
C LEU A 51 -1.60 -1.57 2.10
N TYR A 52 -0.49 -2.32 2.01
CA TYR A 52 0.83 -1.76 2.25
C TYR A 52 1.33 -0.89 1.08
N ALA A 53 0.87 -1.11 -0.15
CA ALA A 53 1.09 -0.18 -1.25
C ALA A 53 0.49 1.20 -0.93
N VAL A 54 -0.73 1.24 -0.39
CA VAL A 54 -1.35 2.50 0.07
C VAL A 54 -0.57 3.11 1.24
N LEU A 55 -0.31 2.35 2.31
CA LEU A 55 0.33 2.90 3.52
C LEU A 55 1.74 3.43 3.25
N ARG A 56 2.52 2.73 2.41
CA ARG A 56 3.92 3.09 2.10
C ARG A 56 4.03 4.29 1.16
N ARG A 57 2.96 4.67 0.48
CA ARG A 57 2.92 5.77 -0.50
C ARG A 57 1.79 6.76 -0.22
N ARG A 58 1.29 6.79 1.03
CA ARG A 58 0.05 7.49 1.40
C ARG A 58 0.09 8.97 1.08
N ALA A 59 1.15 9.69 1.43
CA ALA A 59 1.26 11.13 1.18
C ALA A 59 1.25 11.44 -0.33
N GLN A 60 1.91 10.62 -1.14
CA GLN A 60 1.92 10.76 -2.60
C GLN A 60 0.55 10.49 -3.21
N ILE A 61 -0.11 9.44 -2.73
CA ILE A 61 -1.47 9.08 -3.14
C ILE A 61 -2.44 10.21 -2.76
N ASP A 62 -2.41 10.67 -1.51
CA ASP A 62 -3.31 11.72 -1.02
C ASP A 62 -3.10 13.03 -1.78
N TRP A 63 -1.84 13.40 -2.10
CA TRP A 63 -1.53 14.55 -2.97
C TRP A 63 -2.16 14.42 -4.36
N TRP A 64 -2.10 13.24 -4.97
CA TRP A 64 -2.72 12.99 -6.27
C TRP A 64 -4.26 13.07 -6.21
N LEU A 65 -4.85 12.54 -5.14
CA LEU A 65 -6.30 12.61 -4.92
C LEU A 65 -6.75 14.08 -4.76
N GLU A 66 -6.04 14.85 -3.94
CA GLU A 66 -6.30 16.28 -3.73
C GLU A 66 -6.16 17.08 -5.03
N ALA A 67 -5.11 16.81 -5.83
CA ALA A 67 -4.90 17.45 -7.12
C ALA A 67 -6.02 17.13 -8.13
N ALA A 68 -6.64 15.95 -8.03
CA ALA A 68 -7.80 15.54 -8.81
C ALA A 68 -9.14 16.04 -8.24
N GLY A 69 -9.14 16.74 -7.09
CA GLY A 69 -10.36 17.14 -6.39
C GLY A 69 -11.14 15.96 -5.80
N HIS A 70 -10.50 14.80 -5.62
CA HIS A 70 -11.10 13.59 -5.09
C HIS A 70 -10.86 13.49 -3.56
N PRO A 71 -11.86 13.07 -2.76
CA PRO A 71 -11.67 12.90 -1.32
C PRO A 71 -10.63 11.81 -0.99
N THR A 72 -9.81 12.05 0.03
CA THR A 72 -8.76 11.13 0.51
C THR A 72 -9.33 9.98 1.35
N VAL A 73 -10.11 9.11 0.72
CA VAL A 73 -10.77 7.94 1.35
C VAL A 73 -10.14 6.63 0.88
N SER A 74 -10.28 5.55 1.66
CA SER A 74 -9.66 4.23 1.43
C SER A 74 -9.87 3.69 0.01
N ARG A 75 -11.08 3.86 -0.53
CA ARG A 75 -11.41 3.41 -1.89
C ARG A 75 -10.64 4.17 -2.97
N GLY A 76 -10.61 5.51 -2.90
CA GLY A 76 -9.81 6.33 -3.81
C GLY A 76 -8.31 6.05 -3.68
N ARG A 77 -7.82 5.84 -2.45
CA ARG A 77 -6.43 5.46 -2.19
C ARG A 77 -6.09 4.11 -2.83
N ALA A 78 -6.97 3.12 -2.72
CA ALA A 78 -6.78 1.81 -3.34
C ALA A 78 -6.75 1.91 -4.87
N ILE A 79 -7.66 2.68 -5.48
CA ILE A 79 -7.65 2.94 -6.93
C ILE A 79 -6.32 3.56 -7.37
N ALA A 80 -5.89 4.64 -6.70
CA ALA A 80 -4.64 5.30 -7.01
C ALA A 80 -3.41 4.39 -6.83
N ALA A 81 -3.35 3.59 -5.76
CA ALA A 81 -2.26 2.65 -5.54
C ALA A 81 -2.18 1.59 -6.66
N LEU A 82 -3.32 1.07 -7.12
CA LEU A 82 -3.38 0.10 -8.22
C LEU A 82 -2.93 0.72 -9.54
N MET A 83 -3.33 1.96 -9.84
CA MET A 83 -2.93 2.62 -11.08
C MET A 83 -1.46 3.04 -11.08
N LEU A 84 -1.01 3.71 -10.01
CA LEU A 84 0.33 4.29 -9.91
C LEU A 84 1.41 3.23 -9.63
N GLY A 85 1.05 2.13 -8.95
CA GLY A 85 2.00 1.09 -8.54
C GLY A 85 1.95 -0.17 -9.40
N GLU A 86 0.75 -0.67 -9.70
CA GLU A 86 0.57 -1.91 -10.48
C GLU A 86 0.30 -1.62 -11.97
N GLY A 87 0.25 -0.35 -12.37
CA GLY A 87 0.03 0.07 -13.75
C GLY A 87 -1.37 -0.25 -14.28
N TRP A 88 -2.37 -0.39 -13.40
CA TRP A 88 -3.73 -0.72 -13.81
C TRP A 88 -4.30 0.35 -14.73
N GLY A 89 -4.86 -0.10 -15.85
CA GLY A 89 -5.60 0.74 -16.79
C GLY A 89 -7.10 0.74 -16.52
N GLU A 90 -7.83 1.47 -17.37
CA GLU A 90 -9.29 1.53 -17.32
C GLU A 90 -9.95 0.14 -17.42
N ALA A 91 -9.40 -0.75 -18.26
CA ALA A 91 -9.93 -2.10 -18.42
C ALA A 91 -9.81 -2.94 -17.12
N ASP A 92 -8.68 -2.85 -16.42
CA ASP A 92 -8.45 -3.57 -15.16
C ASP A 92 -9.38 -3.06 -14.07
N LEU A 93 -9.55 -1.74 -13.99
CA LEU A 93 -10.49 -1.11 -13.06
C LEU A 93 -11.92 -1.54 -13.37
N ASN A 94 -12.37 -1.46 -14.62
CA ASN A 94 -13.73 -1.86 -14.99
C ASN A 94 -13.99 -3.34 -14.71
N ALA A 95 -12.99 -4.22 -14.87
CA ALA A 95 -13.11 -5.63 -14.53
C ALA A 95 -13.16 -5.88 -13.01
N ALA A 96 -12.45 -5.07 -12.22
CA ALA A 96 -12.42 -5.20 -10.77
C ALA A 96 -13.63 -4.55 -10.09
N PHE A 97 -14.15 -3.44 -10.63
CA PHE A 97 -15.24 -2.62 -10.12
C PHE A 97 -16.47 -2.75 -11.04
N ASP A 98 -17.11 -3.92 -11.07
CA ASP A 98 -18.27 -4.20 -11.92
C ASP A 98 -19.57 -4.46 -11.12
N GLY A 99 -19.52 -4.36 -9.78
CA GLY A 99 -20.64 -4.65 -8.90
C GLY A 99 -21.03 -6.12 -8.80
N GLY A 100 -20.22 -7.04 -9.34
CA GLY A 100 -20.45 -8.46 -9.23
C GLY A 100 -20.30 -9.00 -7.80
N GLN A 101 -20.55 -10.30 -7.63
CA GLN A 101 -20.51 -10.91 -6.30
C GLN A 101 -19.16 -10.68 -5.59
N TYR A 102 -19.22 -10.05 -4.40
CA TYR A 102 -18.07 -9.64 -3.59
C TYR A 102 -17.14 -8.61 -4.24
N ARG A 103 -17.48 -8.08 -5.41
CA ARG A 103 -16.72 -7.03 -6.08
C ARG A 103 -17.31 -5.67 -5.71
N PRO A 104 -16.49 -4.61 -5.69
CA PRO A 104 -16.98 -3.28 -5.40
C PRO A 104 -17.96 -2.82 -6.48
N ALA A 105 -18.83 -1.86 -6.14
CA ALA A 105 -19.70 -1.21 -7.11
C ALA A 105 -18.89 -0.55 -8.25
N PRO A 106 -19.49 -0.38 -9.43
CA PRO A 106 -18.89 0.37 -10.53
C PRO A 106 -18.36 1.73 -10.09
N LEU A 107 -17.29 2.17 -10.76
CA LEU A 107 -16.71 3.49 -10.49
C LEU A 107 -17.78 4.57 -10.63
N ASP A 108 -17.80 5.54 -9.71
CA ASP A 108 -18.63 6.73 -9.87
C ASP A 108 -17.96 7.77 -10.78
N GLU A 109 -18.58 8.94 -10.96
CA GLU A 109 -18.04 9.99 -11.82
C GLU A 109 -16.73 10.58 -11.29
N GLY A 110 -16.62 10.77 -9.97
CA GLY A 110 -15.41 11.27 -9.34
C GLY A 110 -14.25 10.28 -9.47
N GLU A 111 -14.54 8.98 -9.33
CA GLU A 111 -13.57 7.90 -9.47
C GLU A 111 -13.10 7.72 -10.91
N ARG A 112 -13.99 7.89 -11.90
CA ARG A 112 -13.59 7.92 -13.32
C ARG A 112 -12.72 9.14 -13.63
N ALA A 113 -13.06 10.31 -13.11
CA ALA A 113 -12.25 11.51 -13.27
C ALA A 113 -10.86 11.36 -12.63
N LEU A 114 -10.81 10.79 -11.42
CA LEU A 114 -9.56 10.42 -10.75
C LEU A 114 -8.74 9.48 -11.64
N ALA A 115 -9.32 8.38 -12.11
CA ALA A 115 -8.60 7.42 -12.95
C ALA A 115 -8.06 8.08 -14.24
N GLY A 116 -8.85 8.90 -14.91
CA GLY A 116 -8.41 9.66 -16.08
C GLY A 116 -7.24 10.60 -15.77
N SER A 117 -7.25 11.24 -14.60
CA SER A 117 -6.18 12.15 -14.17
C SER A 117 -4.87 11.43 -13.82
N LEU A 118 -4.93 10.13 -13.48
CA LEU A 118 -3.79 9.30 -13.08
C LEU A 118 -3.19 8.50 -14.23
N ALA A 119 -3.90 8.38 -15.36
CA ALA A 119 -3.47 7.57 -16.49
C ALA A 119 -2.07 7.95 -16.96
N GLY A 120 -1.15 6.97 -16.98
CA GLY A 120 0.24 7.16 -17.42
C GLY A 120 1.17 7.85 -16.42
N LYS A 121 0.71 8.12 -15.19
CA LYS A 121 1.52 8.73 -14.13
C LYS A 121 2.14 7.69 -13.21
N GLY A 122 3.19 8.10 -12.50
CA GLY A 122 3.77 7.35 -11.38
C GLY A 122 3.45 8.01 -10.04
N PHE A 123 3.95 7.44 -8.95
CA PHE A 123 3.81 8.04 -7.61
C PHE A 123 4.48 9.41 -7.50
N ASP A 124 5.66 9.58 -8.09
CA ASP A 124 6.47 10.78 -7.98
C ASP A 124 6.08 11.84 -9.02
N ASP A 125 6.00 13.10 -8.58
CA ASP A 125 5.86 14.27 -9.45
C ASP A 125 6.77 15.41 -8.96
N PRO A 126 7.48 16.15 -9.84
CA PRO A 126 8.34 17.26 -9.44
C PRO A 126 7.64 18.37 -8.65
N ALA A 127 6.33 18.54 -8.81
CA ALA A 127 5.53 19.53 -8.08
C ALA A 127 5.21 19.10 -6.63
N GLN A 128 5.41 17.83 -6.27
CA GLN A 128 5.23 17.36 -4.90
C GLN A 128 6.27 18.02 -3.98
N PRO A 129 5.91 18.50 -2.78
CA PRO A 129 6.90 18.92 -1.80
C PRO A 129 7.70 17.72 -1.27
N VAL A 130 8.84 17.98 -0.61
CA VAL A 130 9.78 16.94 -0.14
C VAL A 130 9.08 15.97 0.82
N HIS A 131 8.30 16.45 1.77
CA HIS A 131 7.56 15.56 2.68
C HIS A 131 6.57 14.63 1.97
N VAL A 132 5.97 15.07 0.86
CA VAL A 132 5.10 14.21 0.04
C VAL A 132 5.93 13.16 -0.69
N ARG A 133 7.00 13.56 -1.41
CA ARG A 133 7.88 12.61 -2.13
C ARG A 133 8.53 11.61 -1.19
N GLY A 134 8.93 12.04 0.01
CA GLY A 134 9.54 11.20 1.03
C GLY A 134 8.54 10.42 1.88
N ASN A 135 7.23 10.58 1.65
CA ASN A 135 6.15 9.98 2.42
C ASN A 135 6.32 10.15 3.95
N ILE A 136 6.71 11.35 4.37
CA ILE A 136 6.82 11.75 5.77
C ILE A 136 5.76 12.82 6.11
N PRO A 137 5.30 12.90 7.37
CA PRO A 137 4.50 14.03 7.82
C PRO A 137 5.19 15.37 7.60
N ALA A 138 4.45 16.36 7.08
CA ALA A 138 4.97 17.69 6.74
C ALA A 138 5.69 18.38 7.91
N TRP A 139 5.20 18.18 9.13
CA TRP A 139 5.78 18.78 10.35
C TRP A 139 7.13 18.18 10.75
N MET A 140 7.57 17.06 10.16
CA MET A 140 8.89 16.47 10.40
C MET A 140 9.93 16.82 9.32
N GLU A 141 9.55 17.56 8.28
CA GLU A 141 10.43 17.79 7.13
C GLU A 141 11.75 18.45 7.55
N ASP A 142 11.68 19.44 8.44
CA ASP A 142 12.86 20.16 8.92
C ASP A 142 13.77 19.29 9.79
N GLU A 143 13.20 18.40 10.62
CA GLU A 143 13.95 17.45 11.43
C GLU A 143 14.66 16.40 10.57
N PHE A 144 13.98 15.84 9.57
CA PHE A 144 14.60 14.92 8.63
C PHE A 144 15.70 15.61 7.82
N ARG A 145 15.46 16.86 7.38
CA ARG A 145 16.47 17.65 6.67
C ARG A 145 17.70 17.92 7.54
N ALA A 146 17.50 18.29 8.81
CA ALA A 146 18.59 18.52 9.75
C ALA A 146 19.40 17.24 10.03
N ALA A 147 18.74 16.08 10.10
CA ALA A 147 19.38 14.81 10.41
C ALA A 147 20.12 14.18 9.21
N LEU A 148 19.55 14.28 8.01
CA LEU A 148 20.02 13.55 6.82
C LEU A 148 20.79 14.43 5.83
N GLY A 149 20.64 15.76 5.89
CA GLY A 149 21.34 16.70 5.02
C GLY A 149 21.15 16.37 3.53
N ASP A 150 22.25 16.32 2.79
CA ASP A 150 22.26 16.03 1.34
C ASP A 150 21.74 14.63 0.99
N SER A 151 21.73 13.69 1.94
CA SER A 151 21.23 12.32 1.73
C SER A 151 19.72 12.18 1.91
N LEU A 152 19.02 13.26 2.30
CA LEU A 152 17.59 13.25 2.66
C LEU A 152 16.72 12.45 1.69
N GLU A 153 16.71 12.83 0.40
CA GLU A 153 15.82 12.18 -0.56
C GLU A 153 16.20 10.72 -0.83
N THR A 154 17.50 10.39 -0.79
CA THR A 154 17.97 9.01 -1.00
C THR A 154 17.53 8.09 0.14
N GLU A 155 17.66 8.55 1.39
CA GLU A 155 17.31 7.77 2.57
C GLU A 155 15.78 7.63 2.71
N LEU A 156 15.01 8.69 2.46
CA LEU A 156 13.55 8.61 2.46
C LEU A 156 13.04 7.68 1.36
N ALA A 157 13.61 7.75 0.15
CA ALA A 157 13.30 6.79 -0.91
C ALA A 157 13.61 5.34 -0.50
N ALA A 158 14.68 5.11 0.26
CA ALA A 158 15.02 3.79 0.75
C ALA A 158 13.98 3.24 1.76
N LEU A 159 13.47 4.09 2.66
CA LEU A 159 12.43 3.73 3.64
C LEU A 159 11.07 3.39 3.01
N MET A 160 10.80 3.90 1.80
CA MET A 160 9.58 3.61 1.03
C MET A 160 9.68 2.34 0.18
N ARG A 161 10.75 1.54 0.30
CA ARG A 161 10.83 0.23 -0.35
C ARG A 161 10.21 -0.85 0.54
N GLU A 162 9.88 -1.99 -0.06
CA GLU A 162 9.53 -3.16 0.73
C GLU A 162 10.74 -3.62 1.55
N ALA A 163 10.55 -3.78 2.86
CA ALA A 163 11.61 -4.20 3.75
C ALA A 163 11.94 -5.69 3.51
N PRO A 164 13.22 -6.07 3.48
CA PRO A 164 13.61 -7.48 3.42
C PRO A 164 13.20 -8.20 4.71
N VAL A 165 13.10 -9.53 4.63
CA VAL A 165 12.91 -10.37 5.82
C VAL A 165 14.28 -10.67 6.44
N ASP A 166 14.55 -10.05 7.58
CA ASP A 166 15.76 -10.32 8.36
C ASP A 166 15.51 -11.40 9.42
N LEU A 167 16.30 -12.49 9.37
CA LEU A 167 16.22 -13.58 10.33
C LEU A 167 17.45 -13.57 11.24
N ARG A 168 17.22 -13.59 12.56
CA ARG A 168 18.29 -13.75 13.56
C ARG A 168 18.36 -15.20 14.04
N ILE A 169 19.51 -15.84 13.80
CA ILE A 169 19.75 -17.23 14.20
C ILE A 169 20.03 -17.32 15.70
N ASN A 170 19.36 -18.25 16.38
CA ASN A 170 19.67 -18.58 17.76
C ASN A 170 20.87 -19.53 17.80
N SER A 171 22.07 -18.97 18.03
CA SER A 171 23.34 -19.71 18.04
C SER A 171 23.46 -20.76 19.15
N LEU A 172 22.58 -20.75 20.18
CA LEU A 172 22.52 -21.81 21.18
C LEU A 172 21.90 -23.10 20.64
N LYS A 173 21.19 -23.03 19.50
CA LYS A 173 20.44 -24.16 18.94
C LYS A 173 20.99 -24.65 17.60
N THR A 174 21.57 -23.77 16.78
CA THR A 174 22.04 -24.11 15.44
C THR A 174 22.98 -23.03 14.88
N THR A 175 23.57 -23.28 13.70
CA THR A 175 24.42 -22.31 12.98
C THR A 175 23.65 -21.62 11.85
N ARG A 176 24.21 -20.51 11.34
CA ARG A 176 23.64 -19.79 10.21
C ARG A 176 23.61 -20.64 8.95
N GLU A 177 24.68 -21.39 8.71
CA GLU A 177 24.87 -22.24 7.55
C GLU A 177 23.83 -23.35 7.52
N ALA A 178 23.62 -24.04 8.65
CA ALA A 178 22.61 -25.10 8.76
C ALA A 178 21.18 -24.60 8.49
N VAL A 179 20.85 -23.37 8.92
CA VAL A 179 19.55 -22.76 8.63
C VAL A 179 19.45 -22.32 7.18
N ALA A 180 20.52 -21.79 6.60
CA ALA A 180 20.55 -21.42 5.18
C ALA A 180 20.31 -22.64 4.28
N ASP A 181 20.95 -23.78 4.57
CA ASP A 181 20.76 -25.02 3.84
C ASP A 181 19.32 -25.54 3.92
N LEU A 182 18.69 -25.46 5.09
CA LEU A 182 17.29 -25.84 5.27
C LEU A 182 16.32 -24.97 4.47
N LEU A 183 16.55 -23.66 4.43
CA LEU A 183 15.69 -22.72 3.69
C LEU A 183 15.88 -22.85 2.17
N ALA A 184 17.08 -23.19 1.71
CA ALA A 184 17.37 -23.40 0.29
C ALA A 184 16.73 -24.66 -0.29
N ALA A 185 16.33 -25.61 0.57
CA ALA A 185 15.71 -26.87 0.17
C ALA A 185 14.17 -26.80 -0.04
N THR A 186 13.58 -25.59 0.08
CA THR A 186 12.14 -25.31 -0.06
C THR A 186 11.82 -24.59 -1.36
#